data_AF-A0A9D7HRN4-F1
#
_entry.id   AF-A0A9D7HRN4-F1
#
_cell.length_a   1.000
_cell.length_b   1.000
_cell.length_c   1.000
_cell.angle_alpha   90.00
_cell.angle_beta   90.00
_cell.angle_gamma   90.00
#
_symmetry.space_group_name_H-M   'P 1'
#
loop_
_entity.id
_entity.type
_entity.pdbx_description
1 polymer ?
#
loop_
_entity_poly.entity_id
_entity_poly.type
_entity_poly.pdbx_seq_one_letter_code
_entity_poly.pdbx_strand_id
1 'polypeptide(L)' 'MKAMIDRGSFRAQVEAQFTVSDPKKGGRPRSTRLMMLKVLVLRRIYDLSDDAAEFQITDRLSFHHFLGLEL' A
#
# COMPACT_ATOMS: atom_id res chain seq x y z
N MET A 1 -23.76 -0.84 -13.09
CA MET A 1 -23.49 0.49 -12.50
C MET A 1 -22.00 0.56 -12.16
N LYS A 2 -21.18 1.27 -12.94
CA LYS A 2 -19.72 1.32 -12.73
C LYS A 2 -19.44 2.42 -11.69
N ALA A 3 -19.30 2.04 -10.43
CA ALA A 3 -18.86 2.96 -9.39
C ALA A 3 -17.43 3.42 -9.75
N MET A 4 -17.31 4.66 -10.22
CA MET A 4 -16.03 5.28 -10.51
C MET A 4 -15.42 5.67 -9.17
N ILE A 5 -14.58 4.80 -8.61
CA ILE A 5 -13.87 5.09 -7.37
C ILE A 5 -12.92 6.24 -7.65
N ASP A 6 -13.22 7.41 -7.08
CA ASP A 6 -12.30 8.52 -7.07
C ASP A 6 -11.08 8.16 -6.21
N ARG A 7 -9.90 8.05 -6.85
CA ARG A 7 -8.67 7.60 -6.17
C ARG A 7 -8.23 8.57 -5.06
N GLY A 8 -8.53 9.86 -5.21
CA GLY A 8 -8.13 10.90 -4.26
C GLY A 8 -8.86 10.78 -2.92
N SER A 9 -10.17 10.69 -2.97
CA SER A 9 -11.05 10.55 -1.80
C SER A 9 -10.79 9.27 -1.02
N PHE A 10 -10.48 8.16 -1.70
CA PHE A 10 -10.14 6.90 -1.02
C PHE A 10 -8.84 7.02 -0.21
N ARG A 11 -7.81 7.68 -0.76
CA ARG A 11 -6.56 7.91 -0.03
C ARG A 11 -6.80 8.72 1.25
N ALA A 12 -7.59 9.79 1.16
CA ALA A 12 -7.91 10.63 2.30
C ALA A 12 -8.66 9.86 3.39
N GLN A 13 -9.63 9.01 3.01
CA GLN A 13 -10.35 8.16 3.95
C GLN A 13 -9.44 7.18 4.66
N VAL A 14 -8.52 6.52 3.93
CA VAL A 14 -7.57 5.58 4.53
C VAL A 14 -6.64 6.29 5.51
N GLU A 15 -6.03 7.41 5.11
CA GLU A 15 -5.09 8.13 5.97
C GLU A 15 -5.75 8.72 7.23
N ALA A 16 -7.02 9.10 7.15
CA ALA A 16 -7.79 9.63 8.28
C ALA A 16 -8.00 8.61 9.43
N GLN A 17 -7.92 7.31 9.15
CA GLN A 17 -8.16 6.27 10.16
C GLN A 17 -6.95 5.99 11.07
N PHE A 18 -5.79 6.59 10.79
CA PHE A 18 -4.55 6.26 11.49
C PHE A 18 -3.91 7.50 12.13
N THR A 19 -3.47 7.35 13.38
CA THR A 19 -2.81 8.40 14.15
C THR A 19 -1.49 8.81 13.50
N VAL A 20 -1.28 10.12 13.31
CA VAL A 20 -0.02 10.67 12.80
C VAL A 20 1.08 10.41 13.83
N SER A 21 2.18 9.79 13.40
CA SER A 21 3.36 9.61 14.25
C SER A 21 4.13 10.92 14.35
N ASP A 22 4.67 11.23 15.53
CA ASP A 22 5.49 12.41 15.75
C ASP A 22 6.76 12.36 14.87
N PRO A 23 6.91 13.27 13.89
CA PRO A 23 8.06 13.28 12.98
C PRO A 23 9.39 13.57 13.70
N LYS A 24 9.36 14.11 14.93
CA LYS A 24 10.56 14.39 15.73
C LYS A 24 11.22 13.13 16.29
N LYS A 25 10.53 11.98 16.28
CA LYS A 25 11.08 10.70 16.78
C LYS A 25 12.07 10.03 15.81
N GLY A 26 12.29 10.58 14.61
CA GLY A 26 13.22 10.05 13.62
C GLY A 26 12.79 8.68 13.04
N GLY A 27 13.64 8.11 12.17
CA GLY A 27 13.40 6.81 11.51
C GLY A 27 13.13 6.92 10.00
N ARG A 28 13.13 5.78 9.30
CA ARG A 28 12.77 5.73 7.87
C ARG A 28 11.34 6.27 7.70
N PRO A 29 11.10 7.20 6.76
CA PRO A 29 9.74 7.62 6.43
C PRO A 29 8.88 6.39 6.17
N ARG A 30 7.74 6.29 6.87
CA ARG A 30 6.81 5.17 6.66
C ARG A 30 6.38 5.17 5.20
N SER A 31 6.27 3.99 4.59
CA SER A 31 5.56 3.85 3.33
C SER A 31 4.15 4.42 3.47
N THR A 32 3.58 4.95 2.39
CA THR A 32 2.22 5.52 2.42
C THR A 32 1.27 4.42 2.93
N ARG A 33 0.34 4.74 3.84
CA ARG A 33 -0.53 3.70 4.44
C ARG A 33 -1.41 3.02 3.41
N LEU A 34 -1.80 3.77 2.38
CA LEU A 34 -2.47 3.25 1.20
C LEU A 34 -1.64 2.17 0.47
N MET A 35 -0.31 2.31 0.40
CA MET A 35 0.56 1.30 -0.19
C MET A 35 0.56 0.02 0.67
N MET A 36 0.67 0.14 1.99
CA MET A 36 0.59 -1.02 2.89
C MET A 36 -0.76 -1.73 2.78
N LEU A 37 -1.86 -0.98 2.68
CA LEU A 37 -3.19 -1.56 2.45
C LEU A 37 -3.23 -2.36 1.15
N LYS A 38 -2.66 -1.84 0.06
CA LYS A 38 -2.55 -2.57 -1.21
C LYS A 38 -1.72 -3.86 -1.06
N VAL A 39 -0.64 -3.83 -0.28
CA VAL A 39 0.16 -5.04 0.00
C VAL A 39 -0.67 -6.09 0.76
N LEU A 40 -1.47 -5.68 1.75
CA LEU A 40 -2.38 -6.60 2.45
C LEU A 40 -3.43 -7.23 1.52
N VAL A 41 -3.93 -6.47 0.54
CA VAL A 41 -4.83 -6.99 -0.49
C VAL A 41 -4.12 -8.04 -1.34
N LEU A 42 -2.88 -7.77 -1.80
CA LEU A 42 -2.09 -8.76 -2.54
C LEU A 42 -1.85 -10.02 -1.72
N ARG A 43 -1.46 -9.87 -0.45
CA ARG A 43 -1.27 -11.00 0.47
C ARG A 43 -2.52 -11.87 0.59
N ARG A 44 -3.70 -11.25 0.69
CA ARG A 44 -4.96 -11.99 0.84
C ARG A 44 -5.40 -12.68 -0.46
N ILE A 45 -5.18 -12.07 -1.62
CA ILE A 45 -5.58 -12.63 -2.92
C ILE A 45 -4.68 -13.79 -3.33
N TYR A 46 -3.38 -13.69 -3.05
CA TYR A 46 -2.38 -14.68 -3.45
C TYR A 46 -1.94 -15.62 -2.32
N ASP A 47 -2.58 -15.51 -1.15
CA ASP A 47 -2.27 -16.28 0.07
C ASP A 47 -0.79 -16.24 0.47
N LEU A 48 -0.21 -15.04 0.50
CA LEU A 48 1.23 -14.82 0.73
C LEU A 48 1.54 -14.52 2.20
N SER A 49 2.62 -15.14 2.69
CA SER A 49 3.30 -14.68 3.91
C SER A 49 3.91 -13.29 3.71
N ASP A 50 4.36 -12.66 4.79
CA ASP A 50 5.04 -11.36 4.70
C ASP A 50 6.32 -11.45 3.86
N ASP A 51 7.18 -12.44 4.12
CA ASP A 51 8.41 -12.67 3.36
C ASP A 51 8.12 -12.96 1.88
N ALA A 52 7.10 -13.78 1.60
CA ALA A 52 6.71 -14.10 0.23
C ALA A 52 6.16 -12.87 -0.50
N ALA A 53 5.41 -12.01 0.18
CA ALA A 53 4.93 -10.77 -0.39
C ALA A 53 6.10 -9.82 -0.74
N GLU A 54 7.10 -9.68 0.12
CA GLU A 54 8.28 -8.86 -0.14
C GLU A 54 9.07 -9.37 -1.36
N PHE A 55 9.28 -10.68 -1.43
CA PHE A 55 9.95 -11.31 -2.57
C PHE A 55 9.16 -11.08 -3.88
N GLN A 56 7.85 -11.34 -3.86
CA GLN A 56 6.99 -11.20 -5.04
C GLN A 56 6.83 -9.74 -5.48
N ILE A 57 6.80 -8.80 -4.54
CA ILE A 57 6.77 -7.36 -4.86
C ILE A 57 8.04 -6.98 -5.61
N THR A 58 9.21 -7.49 -5.21
CA THR A 58 10.49 -7.16 -5.85
C THR A 58 10.63 -7.78 -7.25
N ASP A 59 10.01 -8.94 -7.48
CA ASP A 59 10.15 -9.70 -8.73
C ASP A 59 9.08 -9.37 -9.78
N ARG A 60 7.84 -9.06 -9.37
CA ARG A 60 6.71 -8.95 -10.30
C ARG A 60 6.39 -7.51 -10.68
N LEU A 61 6.59 -7.17 -11.96
CA LEU A 61 6.20 -5.87 -12.53
C LEU A 61 4.71 -5.57 -12.32
N SER A 62 3.83 -6.57 -12.43
CA SER A 62 2.39 -6.41 -12.15
C SER A 62 2.10 -5.89 -10.74
N PHE A 63 2.93 -6.26 -9.76
CA PHE A 63 2.79 -5.77 -8.39
C PHE A 63 3.33 -4.35 -8.27
N HIS A 64 4.43 -4.02 -8.95
CA HIS A 64 4.94 -2.65 -9.03
C HIS A 64 3.92 -1.68 -9.64
N HIS A 65 3.32 -2.02 -10.78
CA HIS A 65 2.23 -1.27 -11.42
C HIS A 65 1.06 -1.03 -10.44
N PHE A 66 0.63 -2.08 -9.74
CA PHE A 66 -0.50 -2.00 -8.82
C PHE A 66 -0.18 -1.12 -7.59
N LEU A 67 1.02 -1.27 -7.04
CA LEU A 67 1.48 -0.49 -5.89
C LEU A 67 1.79 0.97 -6.26
N GLY A 68 2.10 1.25 -7.53
CA GLY A 68 2.55 2.55 -8.01
C GLY A 68 4.03 2.79 -7.69
N LEU A 69 4.85 1.74 -7.77
CA LEU A 69 6.30 1.77 -7.52
C LEU A 69 7.15 1.97 -8.78
N GLU A 70 6.53 2.00 -9.94
CA GLU A 70 7.25 2.30 -11.18
C GLU A 70 7.64 3.76 -11.29
N LEU A 71 8.80 3.99 -11.90
CA LEU A 71 9.39 5.29 -12.22
C LEU A 71 8.74 5.92 -13.46
#